data_AF-A0A2V9WMA0-F1
#
_entry.id   AF-A0A2V9WMA0-F1
#
_cell.length_a   1.000
_cell.length_b   1.000
_cell.length_c   1.000
_cell.angle_alpha   90.00
_cell.angle_beta   90.00
_cell.angle_gamma   90.00
#
_symmetry.space_group_name_H-M   'P 1'
#
loop_
_entity.id
_entity.type
_entity.pdbx_description
1 polymer ?
#
loop_
_entity_poly.entity_id
_entity_poly.type
_entity_poly.pdbx_seq_one_letter_code
_entity_poly.pdbx_strand_id
1 'polypeptide(L)'
;MKSSSCGLLLLSACLFFSIIFSSTAFAARDSDRTQVGHTINIGPDEQVTDATCFGCSVRVRGHVSSDVTVFGGSVVVEDGGEVRGDITTFGGGIRLGKETNVGGDITVFGGRIQRDPTATVGGDVTNMGGPGWIVLIFV
;
A
#
# COMPACT_ATOMS: atom_id res chain seq x y z
N MET A 1 -37.56 -14.02 -51.72
CA MET A 1 -36.30 -14.58 -51.18
C MET A 1 -35.42 -13.44 -50.67
N LYS A 2 -35.63 -12.94 -49.43
CA LYS A 2 -34.86 -11.80 -48.88
C LYS A 2 -34.89 -11.71 -47.35
N SER A 3 -34.95 -12.85 -46.63
CA SER A 3 -35.14 -12.84 -45.17
C SER A 3 -34.00 -13.47 -44.36
N SER A 4 -33.13 -14.28 -44.96
CA SER A 4 -32.15 -15.07 -44.19
C SER A 4 -30.83 -14.35 -43.90
N SER A 5 -30.52 -13.24 -44.59
CA SER A 5 -29.25 -12.50 -44.44
C SER A 5 -29.26 -11.46 -43.31
N CYS A 6 -30.45 -11.08 -42.81
CA CYS A 6 -30.59 -10.03 -41.80
C CYS A 6 -30.32 -10.54 -40.36
N GLY A 7 -30.69 -11.79 -40.07
CA GLY A 7 -30.47 -12.39 -38.74
C GLY A 7 -29.01 -12.67 -38.40
N LEU A 8 -28.18 -12.99 -39.42
CA LEU A 8 -26.77 -13.33 -39.22
C LEU A 8 -25.90 -12.09 -38.92
N LEU A 9 -26.29 -10.91 -39.45
CA LEU A 9 -25.63 -9.62 -39.19
C LEU A 9 -25.93 -9.08 -37.77
N LEU A 10 -27.13 -9.32 -37.25
CA LEU A 10 -27.53 -8.96 -35.88
C LEU A 10 -26.82 -9.82 -34.81
N LEU A 11 -26.61 -11.11 -35.08
CA LEU A 11 -25.85 -12.01 -34.21
C LEU A 11 -24.35 -11.67 -34.16
N SER A 12 -23.77 -11.22 -35.29
CA SER A 12 -22.36 -10.80 -35.38
C SER A 12 -22.08 -9.50 -34.61
N ALA A 13 -23.02 -8.55 -34.59
CA ALA A 13 -22.88 -7.30 -33.85
C ALA A 13 -22.87 -7.47 -32.32
N CYS A 14 -23.65 -8.42 -31.78
CA CYS A 14 -23.65 -8.73 -30.35
C CYS A 14 -22.34 -9.42 -29.89
N LEU A 15 -21.75 -10.28 -30.73
CA LEU A 15 -20.45 -10.89 -30.44
C LEU A 15 -19.31 -9.86 -30.44
N PHE A 16 -19.35 -8.87 -31.32
CA PHE A 16 -18.37 -7.77 -31.32
C PHE A 16 -18.53 -6.82 -30.12
N PHE A 17 -19.76 -6.54 -29.68
CA PHE A 17 -20.01 -5.66 -28.53
C PHE A 17 -19.60 -6.31 -27.19
N SER A 18 -19.68 -7.63 -27.09
CA SER A 18 -19.31 -8.39 -25.89
C SER A 18 -17.78 -8.46 -25.67
N ILE A 19 -16.99 -8.41 -26.75
CA ILE A 19 -15.53 -8.52 -26.68
C ILE A 19 -14.89 -7.20 -26.23
N ILE A 20 -15.52 -6.05 -26.49
CA ILE A 20 -15.00 -4.73 -26.09
C ILE A 20 -15.24 -4.47 -24.59
N PHE A 21 -16.33 -4.99 -24.02
CA PHE A 21 -16.64 -4.80 -22.59
C PHE A 21 -15.85 -5.72 -21.64
N SER A 22 -15.34 -6.85 -22.16
CA SER A 22 -14.58 -7.82 -21.35
C SER A 22 -13.15 -7.38 -21.02
N SER A 23 -12.60 -6.38 -21.70
CA SER A 23 -11.22 -5.93 -21.49
C SER A 23 -11.01 -4.97 -20.32
N THR A 24 -12.04 -4.68 -19.51
CA THR A 24 -11.93 -3.78 -18.33
C THR A 24 -12.08 -4.50 -16.99
N ALA A 25 -12.09 -5.83 -16.98
CA ALA A 25 -12.14 -6.60 -15.75
C ALA A 25 -10.86 -7.45 -15.59
N PHE A 26 -10.12 -7.15 -14.53
CA PHE A 26 -9.00 -7.94 -14.01
C PHE A 26 -7.67 -7.89 -14.79
N ALA A 27 -7.09 -6.70 -14.87
CA ALA A 27 -5.67 -6.62 -14.51
C ALA A 27 -5.61 -6.70 -12.98
N ALA A 28 -5.53 -7.91 -12.42
CA ALA A 28 -5.00 -8.10 -11.07
C ALA A 28 -3.54 -7.62 -11.11
N ARG A 29 -3.34 -6.33 -10.81
CA ARG A 29 -2.02 -5.78 -10.59
C ARG A 29 -1.60 -6.22 -9.20
N ASP A 30 -0.88 -7.33 -9.15
CA ASP A 30 -0.13 -7.78 -7.99
C ASP A 30 0.84 -6.64 -7.62
N SER A 31 0.40 -5.79 -6.70
CA SER A 31 1.05 -4.53 -6.34
C SER A 31 1.90 -4.69 -5.09
N ASP A 32 2.43 -5.89 -4.87
CA ASP A 32 3.34 -6.17 -3.78
C ASP A 32 4.74 -5.66 -4.15
N ARG A 33 5.26 -4.75 -3.35
CA ARG A 33 6.55 -4.09 -3.58
C ARG A 33 7.51 -4.48 -2.48
N THR A 34 8.27 -5.55 -2.74
CA THR A 34 9.46 -5.86 -1.94
C THR A 34 10.69 -5.24 -2.60
N GLN A 35 11.38 -4.34 -1.89
CA GLN A 35 12.65 -3.76 -2.34
C GLN A 35 13.74 -3.88 -1.28
N VAL A 36 15.00 -3.88 -1.71
CA VAL A 36 16.17 -3.96 -0.84
C VAL A 36 17.14 -2.84 -1.20
N GLY A 37 17.58 -2.07 -0.20
CA GLY A 37 18.61 -1.02 -0.35
C GLY A 37 18.21 0.24 -1.12
N HIS A 38 17.03 0.25 -1.75
CA HIS A 38 16.51 1.41 -2.48
C HIS A 38 15.24 1.95 -1.82
N THR A 39 15.16 3.28 -1.68
CA THR A 39 14.02 3.96 -1.07
C THR A 39 12.76 3.78 -1.92
N ILE A 40 11.68 3.28 -1.30
CA ILE A 40 10.38 3.16 -1.95
C ILE A 40 9.66 4.50 -1.84
N ASN A 41 9.30 5.09 -2.99
CA ASN A 41 8.44 6.27 -3.03
C ASN A 41 7.12 5.88 -3.68
N ILE A 42 6.03 6.00 -2.93
CA ILE A 42 4.67 5.76 -3.42
C ILE A 42 4.08 7.11 -3.78
N GLY A 43 3.81 7.31 -5.07
CA GLY A 43 3.23 8.56 -5.58
C GLY A 43 1.79 8.81 -5.09
N PRO A 44 1.26 10.03 -5.19
CA PRO A 44 -0.09 10.37 -4.74
C PRO A 44 -1.19 9.57 -5.46
N ASP A 45 -0.98 9.24 -6.74
CA ASP A 45 -1.92 8.45 -7.56
C ASP A 45 -1.55 6.96 -7.59
N GLU A 46 -0.59 6.53 -6.78
CA GLU A 46 -0.13 5.14 -6.72
C GLU A 46 -0.80 4.42 -5.56
N GLN A 47 -1.32 3.22 -5.87
CA GLN A 47 -1.82 2.28 -4.87
C GLN A 47 -0.89 1.08 -4.81
N VAL A 48 -0.39 0.79 -3.62
CA VAL A 48 0.45 -0.38 -3.34
C VAL A 48 -0.30 -1.28 -2.37
N THR A 49 -0.20 -2.59 -2.58
CA THR A 49 -0.86 -3.56 -1.69
C THR A 49 -0.02 -3.75 -0.44
N ASP A 50 1.13 -4.42 -0.59
CA ASP A 50 2.14 -4.55 0.46
C ASP A 50 3.41 -3.77 0.11
N ALA A 51 3.97 -3.09 1.11
CA ALA A 51 5.25 -2.40 0.99
C ALA A 51 6.23 -2.90 2.04
N THR A 52 7.03 -3.89 1.65
CA THR A 52 8.11 -4.41 2.50
C THR A 52 9.47 -3.93 2.01
N CYS A 53 10.26 -3.34 2.90
CA CYS A 53 11.61 -2.91 2.56
C CYS A 53 12.68 -3.28 3.59
N PHE A 54 13.82 -3.73 3.08
CA PHE A 54 15.01 -4.05 3.89
C PHE A 54 16.14 -3.06 3.61
N GLY A 55 16.64 -2.43 4.68
CA GLY A 55 17.73 -1.45 4.64
C GLY A 55 17.39 -0.18 3.87
N CYS A 56 16.11 0.22 3.82
CA CYS A 56 15.68 1.41 3.09
C CYS A 56 14.62 2.21 3.85
N SER A 57 14.29 3.40 3.35
CA SER A 57 13.17 4.19 3.85
C SER A 57 11.97 4.09 2.90
N VAL A 58 10.76 4.21 3.44
CA VAL A 58 9.51 4.21 2.65
C VAL A 58 8.84 5.56 2.81
N ARG A 59 8.48 6.19 1.68
CA ARG A 59 7.72 7.44 1.65
C ARG A 59 6.37 7.21 0.99
N VAL A 60 5.30 7.46 1.73
CA VAL A 60 3.91 7.26 1.29
C VAL A 60 3.27 8.63 1.05
N ARG A 61 2.92 8.92 -0.22
CA ARG A 61 2.06 10.07 -0.59
C ARG A 61 0.67 9.64 -1.07
N GLY A 62 0.55 8.41 -1.54
CA GLY A 62 -0.69 7.83 -2.04
C GLY A 62 -1.36 6.93 -1.01
N HIS A 63 -1.81 5.77 -1.48
CA HIS A 63 -2.59 4.84 -0.66
C HIS A 63 -1.91 3.47 -0.59
N VAL A 64 -1.80 2.93 0.62
CA VAL A 64 -1.39 1.54 0.86
C VAL A 64 -2.60 0.76 1.35
N SER A 65 -2.97 -0.31 0.67
CA SER A 65 -4.19 -1.07 0.99
C SER A 65 -3.99 -2.17 2.03
N SER A 66 -2.75 -2.63 2.24
CA SER A 66 -2.36 -3.59 3.28
C SER A 66 -1.30 -2.97 4.18
N ASP A 67 -0.15 -3.62 4.35
CA ASP A 67 0.82 -3.32 5.40
C ASP A 67 2.09 -2.65 4.86
N VAL A 68 2.77 -1.92 5.75
CA VAL A 68 4.07 -1.30 5.48
C VAL A 68 5.07 -1.81 6.50
N THR A 69 6.04 -2.60 6.05
CA THR A 69 7.09 -3.15 6.92
C THR A 69 8.47 -2.67 6.48
N VAL A 70 9.20 -2.02 7.39
CA VAL A 70 10.54 -1.47 7.11
C VAL A 70 11.58 -1.95 8.10
N PHE A 71 12.64 -2.57 7.61
CA PHE A 71 13.79 -3.00 8.41
C PHE A 71 14.98 -2.06 8.19
N GLY A 72 15.56 -1.52 9.25
CA GLY A 72 16.79 -0.71 9.21
C GLY A 72 16.62 0.66 8.53
N GLY A 73 15.42 1.25 8.59
CA GLY A 73 15.13 2.54 7.96
C GLY A 73 13.87 3.19 8.53
N SER A 74 13.37 4.24 7.89
CA SER A 74 12.23 5.02 8.41
C SER A 74 11.04 5.04 7.47
N VAL A 75 9.84 5.13 8.04
CA VAL A 75 8.59 5.33 7.30
C VAL A 75 8.17 6.78 7.42
N VAL A 76 7.87 7.42 6.28
CA VAL A 76 7.33 8.78 6.23
C VAL A 76 6.03 8.76 5.44
N VAL A 77 4.92 8.95 6.13
CA VAL A 77 3.63 9.21 5.49
C VAL A 77 3.51 10.73 5.35
N GLU A 78 3.47 11.20 4.11
CA GLU A 78 3.27 12.63 3.81
C GLU A 78 1.80 13.03 3.97
N ASP A 79 1.56 14.34 3.88
CA ASP A 79 0.25 14.93 4.12
C ASP A 79 -0.81 14.32 3.18
N GLY A 80 -1.94 13.87 3.76
CA GLY A 80 -3.03 13.21 3.06
C GLY A 80 -2.77 11.74 2.65
N GLY A 81 -1.64 11.14 3.02
CA GLY A 81 -1.38 9.73 2.76
C GLY A 81 -2.28 8.79 3.60
N GLU A 82 -2.71 7.68 3.00
CA GLU A 82 -3.55 6.67 3.64
C GLU A 82 -2.83 5.32 3.67
N VAL A 83 -2.83 4.66 4.83
CA VAL A 83 -2.40 3.27 5.00
C VAL A 83 -3.54 2.52 5.66
N ARG A 84 -4.07 1.49 5.03
CA ARG A 84 -5.23 0.76 5.56
C ARG A 84 -4.87 -0.31 6.59
N GLY A 85 -3.73 -0.96 6.42
CA GLY A 85 -3.22 -1.95 7.37
C GLY A 85 -2.26 -1.35 8.38
N ASP A 86 -1.28 -2.16 8.76
CA ASP A 86 -0.35 -1.87 9.86
C ASP A 86 0.95 -1.23 9.35
N ILE A 87 1.56 -0.40 10.19
CA ILE A 87 2.89 0.16 9.92
C ILE A 87 3.88 -0.36 10.96
N THR A 88 4.84 -1.14 10.50
CA THR A 88 5.89 -1.69 11.36
C THR A 88 7.27 -1.22 10.91
N THR A 89 8.09 -0.70 11.83
CA THR A 89 9.50 -0.39 11.55
C THR A 89 10.44 -0.95 12.60
N PHE A 90 11.58 -1.44 12.14
CA PHE A 90 12.67 -1.98 12.95
C PHE A 90 13.92 -1.13 12.80
N GLY A 91 14.46 -0.60 13.90
CA GLY A 91 15.70 0.17 13.90
C GLY A 91 15.60 1.56 13.28
N GLY A 92 14.41 2.13 13.18
CA GLY A 92 14.20 3.48 12.66
C GLY A 92 12.88 4.12 13.11
N GLY A 93 12.48 5.22 12.48
CA GLY A 93 11.37 6.04 12.94
C GLY A 93 10.16 6.06 12.01
N ILE A 94 9.02 6.46 12.56
CA ILE A 94 7.80 6.73 11.79
C ILE A 94 7.47 8.22 11.92
N ARG A 95 7.21 8.87 10.79
CA ARG A 95 6.68 10.24 10.74
C ARG A 95 5.36 10.26 9.99
N LEU A 96 4.31 10.72 10.65
CA LEU A 96 3.00 10.96 10.05
C LEU A 96 2.80 12.46 9.85
N GLY A 97 2.52 12.85 8.60
CA GLY A 97 2.17 14.20 8.20
C GLY A 97 0.75 14.60 8.61
N LYS A 98 0.27 15.68 8.02
CA LYS A 98 -1.08 16.22 8.28
C LYS A 98 -2.15 15.39 7.60
N GLU A 99 -3.32 15.27 8.23
CA GLU A 99 -4.50 14.60 7.65
C GLU A 99 -4.21 13.16 7.18
N THR A 100 -3.17 12.52 7.69
CA THR A 100 -2.85 11.14 7.34
C THR A 100 -3.76 10.18 8.07
N ASN A 101 -4.14 9.08 7.43
CA ASN A 101 -4.97 8.05 8.05
C ASN A 101 -4.25 6.69 8.04
N VAL A 102 -4.09 6.11 9.22
CA VAL A 102 -3.60 4.73 9.39
C VAL A 102 -4.75 3.91 9.95
N GLY A 103 -5.23 2.92 9.20
CA GLY A 103 -6.36 2.08 9.59
C GLY A 103 -6.02 1.08 10.68
N GLY A 104 -4.79 0.56 10.68
CA GLY A 104 -4.32 -0.45 11.63
C GLY A 104 -3.42 0.10 12.74
N ASP A 105 -2.53 -0.78 13.20
CA ASP A 105 -1.60 -0.55 14.30
C ASP A 105 -0.28 0.07 13.81
N ILE A 106 0.38 0.81 14.70
CA ILE A 106 1.70 1.38 14.46
C ILE A 106 2.68 0.78 15.45
N THR A 107 3.67 0.04 14.95
CA THR A 107 4.71 -0.55 15.79
C THR A 107 6.09 -0.05 15.40
N VAL A 108 6.81 0.51 16.37
CA VAL A 108 8.18 1.00 16.20
C VAL A 108 9.12 0.31 17.16
N PHE A 109 10.09 -0.39 16.61
CA PHE A 109 11.16 -1.03 17.37
C PHE A 109 12.45 -0.22 17.24
N GLY A 110 13.02 0.23 18.36
CA GLY A 110 14.33 0.88 18.40
C GLY A 110 14.39 2.28 17.79
N GLY A 111 13.26 3.00 17.74
CA GLY A 111 13.21 4.36 17.20
C GLY A 111 12.13 5.25 17.78
N ARG A 112 11.65 6.21 16.98
CA ARG A 112 10.72 7.25 17.45
C ARG A 112 9.53 7.40 16.51
N ILE A 113 8.38 7.73 17.10
CA ILE A 113 7.15 8.07 16.38
C ILE A 113 6.95 9.57 16.49
N GLN A 114 6.74 10.22 15.36
CA GLN A 114 6.34 11.62 15.26
C GLN A 114 5.03 11.67 14.51
N ARG A 115 3.98 12.14 15.19
CA ARG A 115 2.63 12.20 14.64
C ARG A 115 2.13 13.64 14.68
N ASP A 116 1.66 14.15 13.55
CA ASP A 116 0.94 15.42 13.52
C ASP A 116 -0.39 15.32 14.30
N PRO A 117 -0.85 16.37 14.99
CA PRO A 117 -2.13 16.33 15.71
C PRO A 117 -3.35 15.99 14.84
N THR A 118 -3.28 16.23 13.54
CA THR A 118 -4.36 15.95 12.57
C THR A 118 -4.31 14.54 12.00
N ALA A 119 -3.22 13.80 12.22
CA ALA A 119 -3.11 12.41 11.79
C ALA A 119 -4.05 11.53 12.61
N THR A 120 -4.68 10.54 11.98
CA THR A 120 -5.55 9.55 12.61
C THR A 120 -4.91 8.16 12.54
N VAL A 121 -5.01 7.42 13.64
CA VAL A 121 -4.57 6.01 13.74
C VAL A 121 -5.75 5.25 14.33
N GLY A 122 -6.24 4.25 13.61
CA GLY A 122 -7.39 3.44 13.98
C GLY A 122 -7.07 2.41 15.05
N GLY A 123 -5.83 1.90 15.05
CA GLY A 123 -5.33 0.94 16.02
C GLY A 123 -4.43 1.53 17.10
N ASP A 124 -3.63 0.65 17.70
CA ASP A 124 -2.72 0.96 18.79
C ASP A 124 -1.37 1.50 18.28
N VAL A 125 -0.78 2.41 19.06
CA VAL A 125 0.55 2.97 18.78
C VAL A 125 1.55 2.43 19.79
N THR A 126 2.38 1.50 19.35
CA THR A 126 3.37 0.82 20.17
C THR A 126 4.79 1.27 19.81
N ASN A 127 5.53 1.77 20.80
CA ASN A 127 6.93 2.14 20.64
C ASN A 127 7.80 1.38 21.65
N MET A 128 8.64 0.48 21.14
CA MET A 128 9.62 -0.28 21.91
C MET A 128 11.03 0.31 21.71
N GLY A 129 11.39 1.30 22.54
CA GLY A 129 12.68 2.01 22.44
C GLY A 129 13.92 1.32 23.05
N GLY A 130 13.81 0.09 23.58
CA GLY A 130 14.92 -0.61 24.26
C GLY A 130 15.49 -1.79 23.44
N PRO A 131 16.72 -2.27 23.69
CA PRO A 131 17.35 -3.34 22.90
C PRO A 131 16.65 -4.72 23.01
N GLY A 132 15.66 -4.88 23.89
CA GLY A 132 14.96 -6.14 24.11
C GLY A 132 14.28 -6.72 22.86
N TRP A 133 13.87 -5.87 21.90
CA TRP A 133 13.27 -6.35 20.65
C TRP A 133 14.26 -7.08 19.74
N ILE A 134 15.56 -6.76 19.83
CA ILE A 134 16.60 -7.40 19.02
C ILE A 134 16.73 -8.88 19.38
N VAL A 135 16.58 -9.21 20.67
CA VAL A 135 16.69 -10.60 21.15
C VAL A 135 15.53 -11.45 20.62
N LEU A 136 14.34 -10.86 20.45
CA LEU A 136 13.15 -11.56 19.95
C LEU A 136 13.21 -11.89 18.45
N ILE A 137 14.05 -11.20 17.67
CA ILE A 137 14.22 -11.49 16.23
C ILE A 137 15.09 -12.72 16.00
N PHE A 138 15.99 -13.04 16.93
CA PHE A 138 16.97 -14.13 16.81
C PHE A 138 16.61 -15.39 17.62
N VAL A 139 15.42 -15.42 18.24
CA VAL A 139 14.91 -16.54 19.06
C VAL A 139 13.87 -17.34 18.31
#